data_AF-A0AAC9UCS0-F1
#
_entry.id   AF-A0AAC9UCS0-F1
#
_cell.length_a   1.000
_cell.length_b   1.000
_cell.length_c   1.000
_cell.angle_alpha   90.00
_cell.angle_beta   90.00
_cell.angle_gamma   90.00
#
_symmetry.space_group_name_H-M   'P 1'
#
loop_
_entity.id
_entity.type
_entity.pdbx_description
1 polymer ?
#
loop_
_entity_poly.entity_id
_entity_poly.type
_entity_poly.pdbx_seq_one_letter_code
_entity_poly.pdbx_strand_id
1 'polypeptide(L)'
;MAYWLFKTEPDAFSIDDLKNAQNQTTLWEGVRNYQARNFMRDEVKVGDLVMIYHSSCKLVGVVGIAVVTKAAYPDPTQFDLSSDYYDAKATSDNPRWVVVEVTYQSHLNSLVSLKEIKANPRITDIALKKGGRLSIMPVTKSDWQIITHMAEE
;
A
#
# COMPACT_ATOMS: atom_id res chain seq x y z
N MET A 1 -9.96 13.11 -3.27
CA MET A 1 -9.70 11.95 -2.41
C MET A 1 -9.92 10.70 -3.23
N ALA A 2 -8.84 10.02 -3.55
CA ALA A 2 -8.82 8.70 -4.17
C ALA A 2 -8.60 7.63 -3.10
N TYR A 3 -8.74 6.37 -3.52
CA TYR A 3 -8.60 5.20 -2.66
C TYR A 3 -7.57 4.25 -3.27
N TRP A 4 -6.73 3.69 -2.41
CA TRP A 4 -5.59 2.88 -2.81
C TRP A 4 -5.53 1.59 -1.98
N LEU A 5 -4.83 0.59 -2.50
CA LEU A 5 -4.41 -0.58 -1.74
C LEU A 5 -2.91 -0.73 -1.83
N PHE A 6 -2.26 -0.76 -0.67
CA PHE A 6 -0.82 -0.93 -0.53
C PHE A 6 -0.53 -2.28 0.14
N LYS A 7 0.30 -3.09 -0.50
CA LYS A 7 0.71 -4.41 0.02
C LYS A 7 1.96 -4.28 0.87
N THR A 8 1.99 -5.02 1.97
CA THR A 8 3.16 -5.25 2.81
C THR A 8 3.16 -6.69 3.32
N GLU A 9 4.34 -7.23 3.61
CA GLU A 9 4.47 -8.52 4.27
C GLU A 9 4.52 -8.27 5.79
N PRO A 10 3.63 -8.88 6.59
CA PRO A 10 3.53 -8.56 8.00
C PRO A 10 4.79 -8.94 8.81
N ASP A 11 5.58 -9.89 8.31
CA ASP A 11 6.86 -10.25 8.94
C ASP A 11 7.96 -9.19 8.73
N ALA A 12 7.79 -8.32 7.71
CA ALA A 12 8.70 -7.21 7.42
C ALA A 12 8.18 -5.88 7.98
N PHE A 13 6.90 -5.57 7.72
CA PHE A 13 6.25 -4.36 8.23
C PHE A 13 4.73 -4.54 8.25
N SER A 14 4.16 -4.78 9.42
CA SER A 14 2.73 -4.98 9.63
C SER A 14 1.96 -3.66 9.83
N ILE A 15 0.63 -3.75 9.96
CA ILE A 15 -0.20 -2.60 10.31
C ILE A 15 0.04 -2.18 11.78
N ASP A 16 0.39 -3.13 12.64
CA ASP A 16 0.77 -2.86 14.03
C ASP A 16 2.11 -2.13 14.08
N ASP A 17 3.07 -2.47 13.22
CA ASP A 17 4.33 -1.72 13.10
C ASP A 17 4.07 -0.29 12.67
N LEU A 18 3.17 -0.06 11.69
CA LEU A 18 2.75 1.29 11.31
C LEU A 18 2.10 2.05 12.47
N LYS A 19 1.21 1.39 13.22
CA LYS A 19 0.54 1.98 14.38
C LYS A 19 1.52 2.38 15.48
N ASN A 20 2.59 1.59 15.66
CA ASN A 20 3.60 1.78 16.69
C ASN A 20 4.80 2.63 16.22
N ALA A 21 4.89 2.93 14.94
CA ALA A 21 5.92 3.82 14.38
C ALA A 21 5.84 5.22 15.00
N GLN A 22 6.95 5.97 14.91
CA GLN A 22 6.97 7.35 15.37
C GLN A 22 5.90 8.17 14.62
N ASN A 23 5.07 8.90 15.37
CA ASN A 23 3.91 9.62 14.83
C ASN A 23 2.94 8.74 14.03
N GLN A 24 2.98 7.42 14.27
CA GLN A 24 2.23 6.39 13.53
C GLN A 24 2.41 6.49 12.01
N THR A 25 3.57 7.00 11.59
CA THR A 25 3.85 7.36 10.20
C THR A 25 5.09 6.62 9.73
N THR A 26 5.04 6.15 8.48
CA THR A 26 6.21 5.58 7.82
C THR A 26 6.32 6.10 6.39
N LEU A 27 7.53 6.03 5.84
CA LEU A 27 7.74 6.16 4.41
C LEU A 27 7.51 4.79 3.75
N TRP A 28 6.71 4.75 2.69
CA TRP A 28 6.33 3.51 2.02
C TRP A 28 7.37 3.11 0.97
N GLU A 29 8.49 2.54 1.44
CA GLU A 29 9.64 2.11 0.65
C GLU A 29 9.46 0.75 -0.05
N GLY A 30 10.53 0.29 -0.70
CA GLY A 30 10.63 -1.05 -1.29
C GLY A 30 9.87 -1.24 -2.60
N VAL A 31 9.16 -0.22 -3.10
CA VAL A 31 8.48 -0.31 -4.40
C VAL A 31 9.49 -0.28 -5.54
N ARG A 32 9.69 -1.44 -6.18
CA ARG A 32 10.59 -1.64 -7.33
C ARG A 32 9.88 -2.08 -8.61
N ASN A 33 8.57 -1.81 -8.70
CA ASN A 33 7.76 -2.01 -9.90
C ASN A 33 7.41 -0.66 -10.54
N TYR A 34 7.69 -0.49 -11.83
CA TYR A 34 7.48 0.77 -12.54
C TYR A 34 6.03 1.26 -12.55
N GLN A 35 5.06 0.35 -12.71
CA GLN A 35 3.66 0.73 -12.72
C GLN A 35 3.19 1.17 -11.32
N ALA A 36 3.57 0.42 -10.28
CA ALA A 36 3.30 0.80 -8.89
C ALA A 36 3.95 2.15 -8.54
N ARG A 37 5.20 2.37 -8.97
CA ARG A 37 5.90 3.65 -8.84
C ARG A 37 5.15 4.78 -9.55
N ASN A 38 4.70 4.55 -10.78
CA ASN A 38 3.99 5.58 -11.55
C ASN A 38 2.67 5.95 -10.85
N PHE A 39 1.91 4.99 -10.31
CA PHE A 39 0.74 5.30 -9.49
C PHE A 39 1.09 6.22 -8.31
N MET A 40 2.15 5.88 -7.55
CA MET A 40 2.57 6.73 -6.43
C MET A 40 3.02 8.12 -6.86
N ARG A 41 3.78 8.22 -7.96
CA ARG A 41 4.33 9.48 -8.46
C ARG A 41 3.26 10.40 -9.05
N ASP A 42 2.37 9.83 -9.86
CA ASP A 42 1.52 10.61 -10.76
C ASP A 42 0.10 10.81 -10.19
N GLU A 43 -0.38 9.88 -9.36
CA GLU A 43 -1.79 9.81 -8.98
C GLU A 43 -2.05 9.89 -7.47
N VAL A 44 -1.19 9.29 -6.64
CA VAL A 44 -1.33 9.32 -5.17
C VAL A 44 -1.12 10.74 -4.64
N LYS A 45 -2.07 11.23 -3.84
CA LYS A 45 -2.04 12.59 -3.26
C LYS A 45 -2.21 12.56 -1.75
N VAL A 46 -1.72 13.62 -1.10
CA VAL A 46 -1.96 13.84 0.34
C VAL A 46 -3.46 13.87 0.61
N GLY A 47 -3.88 13.16 1.66
CA GLY A 47 -5.28 12.99 2.05
C GLY A 47 -6.00 11.82 1.36
N ASP A 48 -5.36 11.12 0.41
CA ASP A 48 -5.91 9.87 -0.11
C ASP A 48 -5.86 8.76 0.95
N LEU A 49 -6.83 7.85 0.91
CA LEU A 49 -6.92 6.73 1.85
C LEU A 49 -6.33 5.45 1.25
N VAL A 50 -5.70 4.66 2.11
CA VAL A 50 -4.94 3.48 1.73
C VAL A 50 -5.43 2.28 2.56
N MET A 51 -5.90 1.24 1.89
CA MET A 51 -6.06 -0.08 2.48
C MET A 51 -4.70 -0.74 2.65
N ILE A 52 -4.35 -1.08 3.88
CA ILE A 52 -3.15 -1.85 4.18
C ILE A 52 -3.48 -3.32 4.03
N TYR A 53 -2.80 -3.97 3.09
CA TYR A 53 -3.00 -5.35 2.72
C TYR A 53 -1.80 -6.19 3.13
N HIS A 54 -2.02 -7.21 3.96
CA HIS A 54 -0.99 -8.19 4.31
C HIS A 54 -0.89 -9.25 3.21
N SER A 55 0.28 -9.34 2.59
CA SER A 55 0.64 -10.35 1.59
C SER A 55 1.62 -11.40 2.14
N SER A 56 1.85 -12.46 1.38
CA SER A 56 2.88 -13.48 1.63
C SER A 56 2.85 -14.12 3.03
N CYS A 57 1.69 -14.16 3.69
CA CYS A 57 1.52 -14.71 5.03
C CYS A 57 0.35 -15.71 5.08
N LYS A 58 0.07 -16.27 6.27
CA LYS A 58 -1.04 -17.23 6.45
C LYS A 58 -2.41 -16.57 6.28
N LEU A 59 -2.56 -15.34 6.74
CA LEU A 59 -3.82 -14.59 6.72
C LEU A 59 -3.71 -13.42 5.75
N VAL A 60 -3.90 -13.72 4.46
CA VAL A 60 -3.77 -12.74 3.39
C VAL A 60 -5.06 -11.95 3.21
N GLY A 61 -5.00 -10.62 3.35
CA GLY A 61 -6.18 -9.77 3.25
C GLY A 61 -5.91 -8.31 3.62
N VAL A 62 -6.98 -7.51 3.57
CA VAL A 62 -6.98 -6.13 4.08
C VAL A 62 -7.15 -6.17 5.59
N VAL A 63 -6.31 -5.43 6.30
CA VAL A 63 -6.25 -5.46 7.78
C VAL A 63 -6.49 -4.11 8.44
N GLY A 64 -6.37 -3.02 7.68
CA GLY A 64 -6.47 -1.68 8.22
C GLY A 64 -6.44 -0.60 7.15
N ILE A 65 -6.53 0.64 7.63
CA ILE A 65 -6.55 1.84 6.82
C ILE A 65 -5.43 2.77 7.28
N ALA A 66 -4.80 3.42 6.31
CA ALA A 66 -3.87 4.52 6.48
C ALA A 66 -4.30 5.71 5.59
N VAL A 67 -3.68 6.86 5.82
CA VAL A 67 -3.85 8.07 5.00
C VAL A 67 -2.50 8.55 4.51
N VAL A 68 -2.44 9.03 3.27
CA VAL A 68 -1.22 9.62 2.71
C VAL A 68 -1.00 11.00 3.32
N THR A 69 0.13 11.20 3.97
CA THR A 69 0.49 12.47 4.64
C THR A 69 1.59 13.23 3.93
N LYS A 70 2.32 12.59 3.00
CA LYS A 70 3.27 13.26 2.11
C LYS A 70 3.23 12.66 0.71
N ALA A 71 3.16 13.54 -0.28
CA ALA A 71 3.21 13.17 -1.70
C ALA A 71 4.58 12.58 -2.09
N ALA A 72 4.65 12.01 -3.30
CA ALA A 72 5.83 11.29 -3.75
C ALA A 72 7.12 12.12 -3.75
N TYR A 73 8.19 11.52 -3.25
CA TYR A 73 9.56 12.06 -3.29
C TYR A 73 10.58 10.92 -3.50
N PRO A 74 11.84 11.22 -3.87
CA PRO A 74 12.85 10.18 -4.09
C PRO A 74 12.98 9.23 -2.91
N ASP A 75 12.93 7.93 -3.19
CA ASP A 75 13.16 6.87 -2.19
C ASP A 75 14.61 6.95 -1.67
N PRO A 76 14.86 7.25 -0.38
CA PRO A 76 16.23 7.35 0.13
C PRO A 76 16.98 6.01 0.09
N THR A 77 16.27 4.88 0.20
CA THR A 77 16.88 3.53 0.22
C THR A 77 17.56 3.15 -1.08
N GLN A 78 17.15 3.77 -2.21
CA GLN A 78 17.75 3.46 -3.50
C GLN A 78 19.22 3.90 -3.61
N PHE A 79 19.68 4.79 -2.71
CA PHE A 79 21.05 5.31 -2.68
C PHE A 79 21.91 4.67 -1.59
N ASP A 80 21.33 3.92 -0.66
CA ASP A 80 22.04 3.32 0.46
C ASP A 80 22.55 1.93 0.09
N LEU A 81 23.88 1.76 0.03
CA LEU A 81 24.54 0.49 -0.29
C LEU A 81 24.21 -0.65 0.67
N SER A 82 23.76 -0.34 1.89
CA SER A 82 23.40 -1.33 2.90
C SER A 82 21.93 -1.76 2.83
N SER A 83 21.12 -1.04 2.05
CA SER A 83 19.70 -1.35 1.88
C SER A 83 19.49 -2.51 0.90
N ASP A 84 18.57 -3.40 1.23
CA ASP A 84 18.05 -4.42 0.31
C ASP A 84 17.43 -3.82 -0.96
N TYR A 85 17.10 -2.52 -0.94
CA TYR A 85 16.48 -1.81 -2.03
C TYR A 85 17.42 -0.85 -2.78
N TYR A 86 18.73 -0.96 -2.55
CA TYR A 86 19.77 -0.25 -3.29
C TYR A 86 19.60 -0.44 -4.81
N ASP A 87 19.79 0.65 -5.57
CA ASP A 87 19.78 0.60 -7.03
C ASP A 87 21.02 1.32 -7.58
N ALA A 88 22.00 0.54 -8.07
CA ALA A 88 23.25 1.07 -8.62
C ALA A 88 23.09 2.03 -9.81
N LYS A 89 21.91 2.10 -10.43
CA LYS A 89 21.62 3.04 -11.54
C LYS A 89 20.84 4.27 -11.09
N ALA A 90 20.41 4.34 -9.83
CA ALA A 90 19.77 5.52 -9.30
C ALA A 90 20.83 6.51 -8.81
N THR A 91 20.68 7.77 -9.17
CA THR A 91 21.52 8.87 -8.69
C THR A 91 20.65 9.97 -8.10
N SER A 92 21.21 10.86 -7.28
CA SER A 92 20.46 11.97 -6.70
C SER A 92 19.86 12.89 -7.78
N ASP A 93 20.53 13.04 -8.93
CA ASP A 93 20.03 13.82 -10.07
C ASP A 93 18.98 13.08 -10.90
N ASN A 94 18.95 11.74 -10.84
CA ASN A 94 18.02 10.90 -11.58
C ASN A 94 17.49 9.76 -10.70
N PRO A 95 16.66 10.09 -9.69
CA PRO A 95 16.04 9.09 -8.84
C PRO A 95 15.08 8.22 -9.67
N ARG A 96 15.22 6.90 -9.54
CA ARG A 96 14.41 5.93 -10.28
C ARG A 96 13.15 5.54 -9.52
N TRP A 97 13.21 5.60 -8.20
CA TRP A 97 12.17 5.16 -7.27
C TRP A 97 11.68 6.30 -6.39
N VAL A 98 10.41 6.22 -6.01
CA VAL A 98 9.76 7.20 -5.14
C VAL A 98 9.07 6.50 -3.99
N VAL A 99 8.91 7.22 -2.90
CA VAL A 99 8.10 6.85 -1.73
C VAL A 99 7.07 7.94 -1.47
N VAL A 100 6.01 7.56 -0.78
CA VAL A 100 5.07 8.47 -0.12
C VAL A 100 5.16 8.23 1.39
N GLU A 101 4.69 9.16 2.21
CA GLU A 101 4.49 8.87 3.64
C GLU A 101 3.03 8.58 3.90
N VAL A 102 2.79 7.54 4.70
CA VAL A 102 1.46 7.15 5.15
C VAL A 102 1.42 7.12 6.67
N THR A 103 0.28 7.56 7.21
CA THR A 103 0.01 7.56 8.64
C THR A 103 -1.13 6.60 8.93
N TYR A 104 -0.96 5.77 9.96
CA TYR A 104 -2.00 4.89 10.48
C TYR A 104 -3.31 5.65 10.71
N GLN A 105 -4.44 5.08 10.31
CA GLN A 105 -5.76 5.60 10.62
C GLN A 105 -6.52 4.65 11.55
N SER A 106 -6.68 3.39 11.14
CA SER A 106 -7.43 2.41 11.94
C SER A 106 -7.09 0.97 11.54
N HIS A 107 -7.34 0.04 12.46
CA HIS A 107 -7.56 -1.36 12.10
C HIS A 107 -8.97 -1.53 11.54
N LEU A 108 -9.17 -2.59 10.76
CA LEU A 108 -10.50 -3.11 10.45
C LEU A 108 -11.01 -3.97 11.63
N ASN A 109 -12.33 -4.08 11.84
CA ASN A 109 -12.86 -4.93 12.93
C ASN A 109 -12.60 -6.42 12.63
N SER A 110 -12.69 -6.82 11.36
CA SER A 110 -12.30 -8.13 10.88
C SER A 110 -11.40 -8.02 9.64
N LEU A 111 -10.50 -9.00 9.47
CA LEU A 111 -9.69 -9.12 8.25
C LEU A 111 -10.61 -9.47 7.08
N VAL A 112 -10.47 -8.73 5.97
CA VAL A 112 -11.16 -9.06 4.72
C VAL A 112 -10.21 -9.81 3.81
N SER A 113 -10.40 -11.12 3.71
CA SER A 113 -9.44 -12.02 3.07
C SER A 113 -9.44 -11.89 1.55
N LEU A 114 -8.32 -12.23 0.91
CA LEU A 114 -8.26 -12.32 -0.55
C LEU A 114 -9.32 -13.27 -1.12
N LYS A 115 -9.66 -14.34 -0.38
CA LYS A 115 -10.68 -15.32 -0.77
C LYS A 115 -12.06 -14.66 -0.84
N GLU A 116 -12.44 -13.92 0.19
CA GLU A 116 -13.72 -13.20 0.25
C GLU A 116 -13.80 -12.10 -0.81
N ILE A 117 -12.72 -11.32 -0.97
CA ILE A 117 -12.64 -10.28 -2.01
C ILE A 117 -12.88 -10.91 -3.39
N LYS A 118 -12.21 -12.02 -3.70
CA LYS A 118 -12.37 -12.72 -4.99
C LYS A 118 -13.78 -13.29 -5.18
N ALA A 119 -14.36 -13.86 -4.13
CA ALA A 119 -15.68 -14.48 -4.17
C ALA A 119 -16.83 -13.47 -4.31
N ASN A 120 -16.67 -12.23 -3.83
CA ASN A 120 -17.73 -11.23 -3.86
C ASN A 120 -17.90 -10.61 -5.27
N PRO A 121 -18.99 -10.89 -6.01
CA PRO A 121 -19.16 -10.41 -7.38
C PRO A 121 -19.37 -8.90 -7.49
N ARG A 122 -19.70 -8.22 -6.38
CA ARG A 122 -19.86 -6.75 -6.35
C ARG A 122 -18.53 -6.01 -6.44
N ILE A 123 -17.41 -6.69 -6.14
CA ILE A 123 -16.07 -6.14 -6.30
C ILE A 123 -15.61 -6.43 -7.72
N THR A 124 -15.43 -5.42 -8.56
CA THR A 124 -15.17 -5.62 -9.99
C THR A 124 -13.80 -5.14 -10.44
N ASP A 125 -13.30 -4.05 -9.86
CA ASP A 125 -12.23 -3.24 -10.46
C ASP A 125 -10.94 -3.19 -9.65
N ILE A 126 -10.73 -4.16 -8.77
CA ILE A 126 -9.46 -4.31 -8.05
C ILE A 126 -8.49 -5.25 -8.76
N ALA A 127 -7.24 -4.80 -8.95
CA ALA A 127 -6.21 -5.59 -9.64
C ALA A 127 -5.89 -6.94 -8.95
N LEU A 128 -6.25 -7.09 -7.66
CA LEU A 128 -6.18 -8.36 -6.92
C LEU A 128 -6.96 -9.50 -7.60
N LYS A 129 -8.13 -9.21 -8.21
CA LYS A 129 -8.94 -10.23 -8.89
C LYS A 129 -8.30 -10.72 -10.18
N LYS A 130 -7.56 -9.84 -10.86
CA LYS A 130 -6.92 -10.09 -12.15
C LYS A 130 -5.58 -10.84 -12.01
N GLY A 131 -5.20 -11.25 -10.79
CA GLY A 131 -3.92 -11.92 -10.54
C GLY A 131 -2.71 -10.99 -10.64
N GLY A 132 -2.92 -9.67 -10.56
CA GLY A 132 -1.86 -8.68 -10.70
C GLY A 132 -0.81 -8.77 -9.58
N ARG A 133 0.47 -8.71 -9.97
CA ARG A 133 1.63 -8.64 -9.05
C ARG A 133 1.94 -7.22 -8.56
N LEU A 134 1.02 -6.28 -8.74
CA LEU A 134 1.19 -4.89 -8.28
C LEU A 134 1.11 -4.82 -6.75
N SER A 135 2.04 -4.09 -6.13
CA SER A 135 2.06 -3.79 -4.70
C SER A 135 1.26 -2.54 -4.36
N ILE A 136 1.11 -1.62 -5.32
CA ILE A 136 0.32 -0.40 -5.23
C ILE A 136 -0.73 -0.45 -6.34
N MET A 137 -2.00 -0.26 -6.00
CA MET A 137 -3.08 -0.25 -6.98
C MET A 137 -4.22 0.69 -6.59
N PRO A 138 -4.89 1.30 -7.58
CA PRO A 138 -6.09 2.08 -7.33
C PRO A 138 -7.23 1.17 -6.88
N VAL A 139 -8.12 1.72 -6.06
CA VAL A 139 -9.36 1.09 -5.62
C VAL A 139 -10.51 2.03 -5.98
N THR A 140 -11.56 1.50 -6.60
CA THR A 140 -12.74 2.32 -6.88
C THR A 140 -13.46 2.66 -5.58
N LYS A 141 -14.18 3.78 -5.54
CA LYS A 141 -14.99 4.13 -4.37
C LYS A 141 -16.01 3.03 -4.01
N SER A 142 -16.59 2.38 -5.01
CA SER A 142 -17.52 1.28 -4.83
C SER A 142 -16.84 0.08 -4.16
N ASP A 143 -15.70 -0.37 -4.70
CA ASP A 143 -14.95 -1.50 -4.13
C ASP A 143 -14.48 -1.17 -2.71
N TRP A 144 -14.02 0.07 -2.47
CA TRP A 144 -13.63 0.52 -1.14
C TRP A 144 -14.75 0.34 -0.12
N GLN A 145 -15.94 0.87 -0.42
CA GLN A 145 -17.09 0.82 0.47
C GLN A 145 -17.53 -0.62 0.76
N ILE A 146 -17.50 -1.49 -0.26
CA ILE A 146 -17.84 -2.91 -0.10
C ILE A 146 -16.84 -3.58 0.85
N ILE A 147 -15.54 -3.39 0.64
CA ILE A 147 -14.51 -4.02 1.47
C ILE A 147 -14.59 -3.49 2.91
N THR A 148 -14.75 -2.18 3.13
CA THR A 148 -14.89 -1.64 4.48
C THR A 148 -16.13 -2.16 5.18
N HIS A 149 -17.25 -2.31 4.46
CA HIS A 149 -18.48 -2.84 5.05
C HIS A 149 -18.36 -4.34 5.40
N MET A 150 -17.72 -5.14 4.54
CA MET A 150 -17.42 -6.54 4.83
C MET A 150 -16.58 -6.71 6.11
N ALA A 151 -15.83 -5.68 6.49
CA ALA A 151 -15.01 -5.71 7.70
C ALA A 151 -15.78 -5.35 8.97
N GLU A 152 -17.00 -4.82 8.85
CA GLU A 152 -17.88 -4.45 9.97
C GLU A 152 -18.86 -5.58 10.35
N GLU A 153 -19.09 -6.51 9.43
CA GLU A 153 -19.87 -7.73 9.61
C GLU A 153 -19.14 -8.77 10.48
#